data_AF-A0A7W0VY75-F1
#
_entry.id   AF-A0A7W0VY75-F1
#
_cell.length_a   1.000
_cell.length_b   1.000
_cell.length_c   1.000
_cell.angle_alpha   90.00
_cell.angle_beta   90.00
_cell.angle_gamma   90.00
#
_symmetry.space_group_name_H-M   'P 1'
#
loop_
_entity.id
_entity.type
_entity.pdbx_description
1 polymer ?
#
loop_
_entity_poly.entity_id
_entity_poly.type
_entity_poly.pdbx_seq_one_letter_code
_entity_poly.pdbx_strand_id
1 'polypeptide(L)'
;MDIGAWLSEQIEAHAVDREDDPAAAHRLAEAYAALAGAKAPAFGMMELPADIANRDTLRARALELLKGWLAKVDTDEKDKIRAQLAGYGIGSGPPVPPPAPAED
;
A
#
# COMPACT_ATOMS: atom_id res chain seq x y z
N MET A 1 17.70 -1.10 16.08
CA MET A 1 17.42 -0.88 14.66
C MET A 1 16.29 0.14 14.61
N ASP A 2 16.49 1.27 13.93
CA ASP A 2 15.45 2.28 13.82
C ASP A 2 14.47 1.87 12.71
N ILE A 3 13.26 1.48 13.10
CA ILE A 3 12.26 0.94 12.16
C ILE A 3 11.74 2.05 11.25
N GLY A 4 11.65 3.29 11.73
CA GLY A 4 11.24 4.44 10.92
C GLY A 4 12.22 4.73 9.79
N ALA A 5 13.52 4.76 10.09
CA ALA A 5 14.58 4.92 9.11
C ALA A 5 14.61 3.78 8.10
N TRP A 6 14.54 2.52 8.58
CA TRP A 6 14.49 1.36 7.69
C TRP A 6 13.26 1.39 6.76
N LEU A 7 12.08 1.73 7.28
CA LEU A 7 10.87 1.90 6.46
C LEU A 7 11.03 3.01 5.44
N SER A 8 11.65 4.13 5.82
CA SER A 8 11.95 5.21 4.88
C SER A 8 12.82 4.72 3.73
N GLU A 9 13.89 3.97 4.02
CA GLU A 9 14.77 3.41 3.01
C GLU A 9 14.03 2.41 2.10
N GLN A 10 13.19 1.55 2.67
CA GLN A 10 12.39 0.59 1.89
C GLN A 10 11.37 1.29 0.99
N ILE A 11 10.65 2.29 1.50
CA ILE A 11 9.69 3.08 0.70
C ILE A 11 10.40 3.72 -0.49
N GLU A 12 11.54 4.38 -0.23
CA GLU A 12 12.34 5.06 -1.25
C GLU A 12 12.96 4.10 -2.27
N ALA A 13 13.31 2.88 -1.87
CA ALA A 13 13.87 1.87 -2.78
C ALA A 13 12.84 1.37 -3.81
N HIS A 14 11.55 1.43 -3.49
CA HIS A 14 10.46 1.00 -4.37
C HIS A 14 9.85 2.14 -5.19
N ALA A 15 10.51 3.30 -5.27
CA ALA A 15 10.07 4.38 -6.14
C ALA A 15 10.10 3.96 -7.62
N VAL A 16 9.19 4.52 -8.42
CA VAL A 16 9.02 4.18 -9.84
C VAL A 16 10.23 4.52 -10.73
N ASP A 17 11.12 5.40 -10.23
CA ASP A 17 12.40 5.76 -10.86
C ASP A 17 13.57 4.87 -10.43
N ARG A 18 13.38 3.98 -9.46
CA ARG A 18 14.44 3.12 -8.89
C ARG A 18 14.20 1.62 -9.08
N GLU A 19 12.94 1.23 -9.21
CA GLU A 19 12.52 -0.15 -9.41
C GLU A 19 11.64 -0.22 -10.66
N ASP A 20 11.85 -1.24 -11.49
CA ASP A 20 11.09 -1.44 -12.73
C ASP A 20 10.00 -2.52 -12.60
N ASP A 21 9.98 -3.24 -11.48
CA ASP A 21 9.02 -4.30 -11.22
C ASP A 21 7.69 -3.76 -10.68
N PRO A 22 6.54 -4.02 -11.35
CA PRO A 22 5.24 -3.52 -10.89
C PRO A 22 4.80 -4.09 -9.54
N ALA A 23 5.39 -5.18 -9.05
CA ALA A 23 5.10 -5.66 -7.69
C ALA A 23 5.59 -4.67 -6.61
N ALA A 24 6.45 -3.72 -6.95
CA ALA A 24 6.79 -2.59 -6.08
C ALA A 24 5.57 -1.75 -5.69
N ALA A 25 4.63 -1.56 -6.62
CA ALA A 25 3.39 -0.84 -6.36
C ALA A 25 2.53 -1.58 -5.32
N HIS A 26 2.47 -2.91 -5.37
CA HIS A 26 1.81 -3.73 -4.35
C HIS A 26 2.46 -3.58 -2.99
N ARG A 27 3.80 -3.68 -2.90
CA ARG A 27 4.53 -3.52 -1.63
C ARG A 27 4.33 -2.13 -1.02
N LEU A 28 4.29 -1.08 -1.85
CA LEU A 28 3.98 0.28 -1.41
C LEU A 28 2.54 0.41 -0.92
N ALA A 29 1.58 -0.26 -1.55
CA ALA A 29 0.19 -0.31 -1.10
C ALA A 29 0.04 -1.01 0.26
N GLU A 30 0.73 -2.13 0.46
CA GLU A 30 0.79 -2.85 1.74
C GLU A 30 1.42 -1.98 2.84
N ALA A 31 2.59 -1.38 2.56
CA ALA A 31 3.25 -0.48 3.48
C ALA A 31 2.39 0.73 3.85
N TYR A 32 1.73 1.34 2.86
CA TYR A 32 0.77 2.44 3.10
C TYR A 32 -0.39 1.99 4.00
N ALA A 33 -0.97 0.82 3.75
CA ALA A 33 -2.05 0.28 4.56
C ALA A 33 -1.61 -0.03 6.00
N ALA A 34 -0.44 -0.66 6.17
CA ALA A 34 0.14 -0.94 7.48
C ALA A 34 0.41 0.36 8.25
N LEU A 35 0.99 1.37 7.61
CA LEU A 35 1.22 2.69 8.19
C LEU A 35 -0.09 3.43 8.51
N ALA A 36 -1.17 3.17 7.76
CA ALA A 36 -2.51 3.66 8.06
C ALA A 36 -3.20 2.93 9.24
N GLY A 37 -2.60 1.87 9.77
CA GLY A 37 -3.12 1.11 10.91
C GLY A 37 -3.93 -0.13 10.53
N ALA A 38 -3.97 -0.50 9.26
CA ALA A 38 -4.58 -1.74 8.83
C ALA A 38 -3.70 -2.95 9.16
N LYS A 39 -4.31 -4.13 9.27
CA LYS A 39 -3.59 -5.41 9.41
C LYS A 39 -3.03 -5.86 8.06
N ALA A 40 -2.03 -5.14 7.58
CA ALA A 40 -1.31 -5.40 6.34
C ALA A 40 0.19 -5.57 6.63
N PRO A 41 0.90 -6.41 5.87
CA PRO A 41 2.34 -6.49 5.99
C PRO A 41 3.01 -5.21 5.46
N ALA A 42 4.25 -4.92 5.88
CA ALA A 42 5.07 -3.86 5.31
C ALA A 42 6.47 -4.41 5.00
N PHE A 43 6.79 -4.59 3.71
CA PHE A 43 8.09 -5.12 3.26
C PHE A 43 8.51 -6.42 3.96
N GLY A 44 7.58 -7.36 4.12
CA GLY A 44 7.81 -8.65 4.78
C GLY A 44 7.63 -8.65 6.30
N MET A 45 7.38 -7.50 6.93
CA MET A 45 7.03 -7.41 8.35
C MET A 45 5.50 -7.55 8.53
N MET A 46 5.05 -8.56 9.27
CA MET A 46 3.61 -8.81 9.48
C MET A 46 2.91 -7.75 10.34
N GLU A 47 3.62 -7.13 11.29
CA GLU A 47 3.05 -6.14 12.19
C GLU A 47 4.06 -5.01 12.43
N LEU A 48 3.63 -3.79 12.11
CA LEU A 48 4.39 -2.58 12.40
C LEU A 48 4.19 -2.17 13.86
N PRO A 49 5.26 -1.78 14.59
CA PRO A 49 5.09 -1.24 15.93
C PRO A 49 4.17 -0.02 15.94
N ALA A 50 3.45 0.16 17.06
CA ALA A 50 2.57 1.31 17.24
C ALA A 50 3.35 2.63 17.24
N ASP A 51 4.53 2.62 17.88
CA ASP A 51 5.41 3.77 18.05
C ASP A 51 6.48 3.81 16.94
N ILE A 52 6.06 4.20 15.74
CA ILE A 52 6.97 4.48 14.63
C ILE A 52 7.17 5.98 14.55
N ALA A 53 8.42 6.42 14.70
CA ALA A 53 8.80 7.80 14.45
C ALA A 53 8.43 8.20 13.02
N ASN A 54 7.80 9.36 12.86
CA ASN A 54 7.39 9.91 11.56
C ASN A 54 6.43 9.01 10.77
N ARG A 55 5.62 8.17 11.44
CA ARG A 55 4.64 7.26 10.79
C ARG A 55 3.78 7.95 9.74
N ASP A 56 3.27 9.15 10.03
CA ASP A 56 2.43 9.91 9.11
C ASP A 56 3.21 10.40 7.88
N THR A 57 4.46 10.84 8.08
CA THR A 57 5.36 11.22 6.99
C THR A 57 5.69 10.04 6.08
N LEU A 58 6.00 8.88 6.67
CA LEU A 58 6.24 7.64 5.93
C LEU A 58 4.99 7.21 5.15
N ARG A 59 3.81 7.31 5.78
CA ARG A 59 2.52 7.02 5.14
C ARG A 59 2.29 7.91 3.92
N ALA A 60 2.48 9.22 4.09
CA ALA A 60 2.31 10.19 3.01
C ALA A 60 3.28 9.91 1.86
N ARG A 61 4.54 9.59 2.19
CA ARG A 61 5.56 9.27 1.19
C ARG A 61 5.25 7.97 0.43
N ALA A 62 4.83 6.91 1.13
CA ALA A 62 4.41 5.66 0.49
C ALA A 62 3.24 5.88 -0.49
N LEU A 63 2.26 6.70 -0.10
CA LEU A 63 1.13 7.06 -0.96
C LEU A 63 1.58 7.88 -2.19
N GLU A 64 2.51 8.81 -2.02
CA GLU A 64 3.05 9.60 -3.12
C GLU A 64 3.75 8.73 -4.16
N LEU A 65 4.64 7.82 -3.73
CA LEU A 65 5.32 6.90 -4.62
C LEU A 65 4.34 5.92 -5.28
N LEU A 66 3.35 5.43 -4.53
CA LEU A 66 2.28 4.59 -5.07
C LEU A 66 1.50 5.32 -6.18
N LYS A 67 1.20 6.62 -6.03
CA LYS A 67 0.55 7.40 -7.10
C LYS A 67 1.42 7.48 -8.36
N GLY A 68 2.73 7.58 -8.21
CA GLY A 68 3.68 7.50 -9.33
C GLY A 68 3.56 6.18 -10.08
N TRP A 69 3.51 5.06 -9.35
CA TRP A 69 3.26 3.75 -9.93
C TRP A 69 1.89 3.63 -10.60
N LEU A 70 0.82 4.10 -9.95
CA LEU A 70 -0.54 4.11 -10.51
C LEU A 70 -0.65 4.94 -11.79
N ALA A 71 0.29 5.84 -12.08
CA ALA A 71 0.37 6.52 -13.37
C ALA A 71 1.04 5.66 -14.46
N LYS A 72 1.99 4.79 -14.09
CA LYS A 72 2.82 3.97 -15.00
C LYS A 72 2.21 2.60 -15.33
N VAL A 73 1.62 1.91 -14.35
CA VAL A 73 1.10 0.54 -14.54
C VAL A 73 -0.19 0.52 -15.37
N ASP A 74 -0.53 -0.64 -15.93
CA ASP A 74 -1.77 -0.84 -16.69
C ASP A 74 -3.03 -0.84 -15.82
N THR A 75 -4.19 -0.71 -16.45
CA THR A 75 -5.49 -0.60 -15.75
C THR A 75 -5.80 -1.82 -14.88
N ASP A 76 -5.46 -3.02 -15.34
CA ASP A 76 -5.62 -4.27 -14.56
C ASP A 76 -4.83 -4.22 -13.24
N GLU A 77 -3.58 -3.75 -13.29
CA GLU A 77 -2.74 -3.63 -12.10
C GLU A 77 -3.25 -2.54 -11.15
N LYS A 78 -3.73 -1.41 -11.69
CA LYS A 78 -4.39 -0.37 -10.87
C LYS A 78 -5.61 -0.94 -10.14
N ASP A 79 -6.40 -1.78 -10.81
CA ASP A 79 -7.59 -2.38 -10.21
C ASP A 79 -7.22 -3.34 -9.08
N LYS A 80 -6.22 -4.21 -9.30
CA LYS A 80 -5.68 -5.10 -8.26
C LYS A 80 -5.16 -4.33 -7.05
N ILE A 81 -4.40 -3.25 -7.26
CA ILE A 81 -3.89 -2.40 -6.16
C ILE A 81 -5.06 -1.75 -5.40
N ARG A 82 -6.09 -1.26 -6.09
CA ARG A 82 -7.28 -0.69 -5.45
C ARG A 82 -8.07 -1.73 -4.67
N ALA A 83 -8.29 -2.91 -5.23
CA ALA A 83 -8.95 -4.02 -4.58
C ALA A 83 -8.18 -4.48 -3.34
N GLN A 84 -6.85 -4.52 -3.42
CA GLN A 84 -5.97 -4.82 -2.29
C GLN A 84 -6.12 -3.79 -1.16
N LEU A 85 -6.04 -2.49 -1.46
CA LEU A 85 -6.24 -1.43 -0.48
C LEU A 85 -7.64 -1.49 0.14
N ALA A 86 -8.68 -1.72 -0.67
CA ALA A 86 -10.04 -1.92 -0.19
C ALA A 86 -10.16 -3.13 0.75
N GLY A 87 -9.46 -4.23 0.45
CA GLY A 87 -9.37 -5.41 1.31
C GLY A 87 -8.74 -5.12 2.68
N TYR A 88 -7.87 -4.11 2.77
CA TYR A 88 -7.32 -3.61 4.04
C TYR A 88 -8.20 -2.57 4.72
N GLY A 89 -9.39 -2.25 4.18
CA GLY A 89 -10.24 -1.18 4.67
C GLY A 89 -9.74 0.23 4.31
N ILE A 90 -8.80 0.31 3.36
CA ILE A 90 -8.17 1.55 2.91
C ILE A 90 -8.84 1.96 1.58
N GLY A 91 -9.94 2.70 1.68
CA GLY A 91 -10.66 3.20 0.51
C GLY A 91 -11.65 4.30 0.90
N SER A 92 -11.64 5.42 0.18
CA SER A 92 -12.67 6.44 0.30
C SER A 92 -13.93 5.96 -0.45
N GLY A 93 -14.81 5.22 0.23
CA GLY A 93 -16.11 4.81 -0.32
C GLY A 93 -16.76 3.73 0.54
N PRO A 94 -18.10 3.70 0.66
CA PRO A 94 -18.81 2.68 1.44
C PRO A 94 -18.48 1.27 0.90
N PRO A 95 -18.60 0.22 1.73
CA PRO A 95 -18.30 -1.15 1.32
C PRO A 95 -19.06 -1.48 0.04
N VAL A 96 -18.34 -2.00 -0.96
CA VAL A 96 -18.97 -2.58 -2.16
C VAL A 96 -19.85 -3.73 -1.66
N PRO A 97 -21.18 -3.71 -1.87
CA PRO A 97 -22.02 -4.83 -1.48
C PRO A 97 -21.54 -6.09 -2.22
N PRO A 98 -21.62 -7.27 -1.59
CA PRO A 98 -21.28 -8.51 -2.27
C PRO A 98 -22.12 -8.66 -3.55
N PRO A 99 -21.59 -9.31 -4.60
CA PRO A 99 -22.39 -9.60 -5.79
C PRO A 99 -23.64 -10.35 -5.35
N ALA A 100 -24.82 -9.87 -5.81
CA ALA A 100 -26.08 -10.53 -5.55
C ALA A 100 -25.95 -12.01 -5.99
N PRO A 101 -26.43 -12.98 -5.18
CA PRO A 101 -26.47 -14.35 -5.63
C PRO A 101 -27.27 -14.41 -6.92
N ALA A 102 -26.69 -15.01 -7.96
CA ALA A 102 -27.41 -15.30 -9.18
C ALA A 102 -28.58 -16.23 -8.82
N GLU A 103 -29.80 -15.75 -8.97
CA GLU A 103 -31.01 -16.55 -8.86
C GLU A 103 -31.08 -17.49 -10.08
N ASP A 104 -31.02 -18.80 -9.85
CA ASP A 104 -31.57 -19.84 -10.72
C ASP A 104 -32.45 -20.76 -9.86
#